data_AF-A0A0P9DPF1-F1
#
_entry.id   AF-A0A0P9DPF1-F1
#
_cell.length_a   1.000
_cell.length_b   1.000
_cell.length_c   1.000
_cell.angle_alpha   90.00
_cell.angle_beta   90.00
_cell.angle_gamma   90.00
#
_symmetry.space_group_name_H-M   'P 1'
#
loop_
_entity.id
_entity.type
_entity.pdbx_description
1 polymer ?
#
loop_
_entity_poly.entity_id
_entity_poly.type
_entity_poly.pdbx_seq_one_letter_code
_entity_poly.pdbx_strand_id
1 'polypeptide(L)'
;MRIRTCEICGKRAARYVCQECGHEVCQFCFEPNTWVCLDCYNHLRREAQVEAFPWPAPFKLFLLGFILMFIGMILMVIAAVFFGVPAGAGFVVFIPPLPPIGFGAGQYAFFAILLAVALAIVLILFIMLRRRT
;
A
#
# COMPACT_ATOMS: atom_id res chain seq x y z
N MET A 1 -57.13 -10.19 -8.47
CA MET A 1 -55.68 -9.87 -8.39
C MET A 1 -55.04 -10.23 -9.72
N ARG A 2 -54.37 -9.30 -10.42
CA ARG A 2 -53.60 -9.66 -11.63
C ARG A 2 -52.32 -10.35 -11.16
N ILE A 3 -52.16 -11.62 -11.50
CA ILE A 3 -50.91 -12.35 -11.27
C ILE A 3 -49.91 -11.78 -12.28
N ARG A 4 -48.95 -11.03 -11.79
CA ARG A 4 -47.84 -10.54 -12.61
C ARG A 4 -46.84 -11.67 -12.81
N THR A 5 -46.36 -11.84 -14.03
CA THR A 5 -45.34 -12.84 -14.37
C THR A 5 -43.95 -12.25 -14.17
N CYS A 6 -42.97 -13.10 -13.88
CA CYS A 6 -41.57 -12.70 -13.76
C CYS A 6 -41.10 -12.03 -15.05
N GLU A 7 -40.55 -10.83 -14.95
CA GLU A 7 -40.08 -10.07 -16.11
C GLU A 7 -38.77 -10.62 -16.68
N ILE A 8 -38.02 -11.41 -15.90
CA ILE A 8 -36.78 -12.07 -16.35
C ILE A 8 -37.04 -13.37 -17.08
N CYS A 9 -37.92 -14.23 -16.54
CA CYS A 9 -38.10 -15.59 -17.07
C CYS A 9 -39.43 -15.83 -17.77
N GLY A 10 -40.43 -14.94 -17.62
CA GLY A 10 -41.75 -15.00 -18.26
C GLY A 10 -42.65 -16.19 -17.87
N LYS A 11 -42.12 -17.20 -17.16
CA LYS A 11 -42.78 -18.50 -16.94
C LYS A 11 -43.48 -18.63 -15.59
N ARG A 12 -43.05 -17.89 -14.58
CA ARG A 12 -43.48 -18.05 -13.18
C ARG A 12 -44.14 -16.76 -12.68
N ALA A 13 -45.02 -16.87 -11.69
CA ALA A 13 -45.57 -15.70 -11.02
C ALA A 13 -44.45 -14.92 -10.30
N ALA A 14 -44.47 -13.60 -10.43
CA ALA A 14 -43.58 -12.72 -9.68
C ALA A 14 -43.99 -12.71 -8.20
N ARG A 15 -42.98 -12.74 -7.32
CA ARG A 15 -43.15 -12.75 -5.86
C ARG A 15 -42.34 -11.66 -5.17
N TYR A 16 -41.28 -11.17 -5.80
CA TYR A 16 -40.33 -10.20 -5.26
C TYR A 16 -40.15 -9.05 -6.24
N VAL A 17 -39.70 -7.90 -5.75
CA VAL A 17 -39.37 -6.72 -6.56
C VAL A 17 -37.89 -6.42 -6.36
N CYS A 18 -37.13 -6.28 -7.45
CA CYS A 18 -35.73 -5.91 -7.38
C CYS A 18 -35.57 -4.47 -6.86
N GLN A 19 -34.72 -4.25 -5.86
CA GLN A 19 -34.49 -2.91 -5.29
C GLN A 19 -33.75 -1.96 -6.24
N GLU A 20 -32.93 -2.50 -7.14
CA GLU A 20 -32.13 -1.72 -8.09
C GLU A 20 -32.92 -1.33 -9.34
N CYS A 21 -33.54 -2.31 -10.01
CA CYS A 21 -34.20 -2.08 -11.32
C CYS A 21 -35.73 -2.05 -11.26
N GLY A 22 -36.33 -2.28 -10.09
CA GLY A 22 -37.80 -2.27 -9.91
C GLY A 22 -38.55 -3.42 -10.57
N HIS A 23 -37.86 -4.37 -11.20
CA HIS A 23 -38.51 -5.48 -11.92
C HIS A 23 -39.19 -6.47 -10.98
N GLU A 24 -40.35 -6.95 -11.37
CA GLU A 24 -41.10 -7.98 -10.64
C GLU A 24 -40.57 -9.38 -11.01
N VAL A 25 -39.97 -10.08 -10.05
CA VAL A 25 -39.21 -11.32 -10.26
C VAL A 25 -39.72 -12.49 -9.44
N CYS A 26 -39.54 -13.71 -9.96
CA CYS A 26 -39.84 -14.94 -9.23
C CYS A 26 -38.74 -15.31 -8.24
N GLN A 27 -39.04 -16.22 -7.31
CA GLN A 27 -38.10 -16.71 -6.29
C GLN A 27 -36.78 -17.30 -6.81
N PHE A 28 -36.74 -17.73 -8.08
CA PHE A 28 -35.55 -18.30 -8.70
C PHE A 28 -34.72 -17.28 -9.47
N CYS A 29 -35.30 -16.12 -9.78
CA CYS A 29 -34.61 -15.03 -10.49
C CYS A 29 -34.18 -13.91 -9.54
N PHE A 30 -34.28 -14.16 -8.23
CA PHE A 30 -34.00 -13.23 -7.16
C PHE A 30 -32.87 -13.77 -6.29
N GLU A 31 -31.89 -12.93 -5.96
CA GLU A 31 -30.76 -13.27 -5.11
C GLU A 31 -31.08 -12.85 -3.65
N PRO A 32 -31.25 -13.80 -2.70
CA PRO A 32 -31.74 -13.49 -1.36
C PRO A 32 -30.79 -12.64 -0.52
N ASN A 33 -29.48 -12.74 -0.77
CA ASN A 33 -28.46 -12.08 0.05
C ASN A 33 -28.32 -10.60 -0.27
N THR A 34 -28.45 -10.25 -1.56
CA THR A 34 -28.27 -8.88 -2.06
C THR A 34 -29.59 -8.19 -2.37
N TRP A 35 -30.73 -8.89 -2.27
CA TRP A 35 -32.07 -8.36 -2.51
C TRP A 35 -32.29 -7.76 -3.92
N VAL A 36 -31.56 -8.29 -4.90
CA VAL A 36 -31.62 -7.88 -6.30
C VAL A 36 -31.95 -9.05 -7.22
N CYS A 37 -32.31 -8.76 -8.46
CA CYS A 37 -32.48 -9.79 -9.46
C CYS A 37 -31.14 -10.36 -9.94
N LEU A 38 -31.17 -11.53 -10.60
CA LEU A 38 -29.96 -12.18 -11.13
C LEU A 38 -29.17 -11.30 -12.11
N ASP A 39 -29.85 -10.48 -12.91
CA ASP A 39 -29.15 -9.59 -13.85
C ASP A 39 -28.37 -8.51 -13.11
N CYS A 40 -29.02 -7.79 -12.18
CA CYS A 40 -28.35 -6.81 -11.31
C CYS A 40 -27.23 -7.45 -10.48
N TYR A 41 -27.44 -8.66 -9.96
CA TYR A 41 -26.42 -9.39 -9.22
C TYR A 41 -25.19 -9.70 -10.09
N ASN A 42 -25.39 -10.13 -11.34
CA ASN A 42 -24.29 -10.40 -12.26
C ASN A 42 -23.52 -9.13 -12.64
N HIS A 43 -24.21 -7.99 -12.75
CA HIS A 43 -23.57 -6.69 -12.95
C HIS A 43 -22.69 -6.30 -11.74
N LEU A 44 -23.25 -6.32 -10.52
CA LEU A 44 -22.50 -6.04 -9.28
C LEU A 44 -21.30 -6.97 -9.09
N ARG A 45 -21.49 -8.26 -9.34
CA ARG A 45 -20.43 -9.26 -9.21
C ARG A 45 -19.30 -9.02 -10.20
N ARG A 46 -19.62 -8.59 -11.43
CA ARG A 46 -18.61 -8.28 -12.45
C ARG A 46 -17.79 -7.06 -12.06
N GLU A 47 -18.43 -6.02 -11.53
CA GLU A 47 -17.73 -4.84 -10.99
C GLU A 47 -16.81 -5.22 -9.82
N ALA A 48 -17.31 -6.02 -8.88
CA ALA A 48 -16.52 -6.52 -7.75
C ALA A 48 -15.34 -7.43 -8.16
N GLN A 49 -15.39 -8.08 -9.32
CA GLN A 49 -14.27 -8.89 -9.84
C GLN A 49 -13.22 -8.07 -10.59
N VAL A 50 -13.60 -6.93 -11.18
CA VAL A 50 -12.66 -5.99 -11.84
C VAL A 50 -11.87 -5.20 -10.80
N GLU A 51 -12.43 -5.02 -9.60
CA GLU A 51 -11.71 -4.68 -8.37
C GLU A 51 -10.87 -5.89 -7.90
N ALA A 52 -9.95 -6.34 -8.76
CA ALA A 52 -8.94 -7.33 -8.44
C ALA A 52 -8.17 -6.84 -7.22
N PHE A 53 -8.52 -7.39 -6.06
CA PHE A 53 -7.86 -7.29 -4.76
C PHE A 53 -6.89 -6.09 -4.70
N PRO A 54 -7.38 -4.89 -4.34
CA PRO A 54 -6.52 -3.73 -4.23
C PRO A 54 -5.52 -4.05 -3.12
N TRP A 55 -4.34 -4.55 -3.52
CA TRP A 55 -3.22 -4.73 -2.62
C TRP A 55 -3.08 -3.39 -1.93
N PRO A 56 -3.28 -3.33 -0.61
CA PRO A 56 -3.39 -2.07 0.09
C PRO A 56 -2.14 -1.26 -0.28
N ALA A 57 -2.32 -0.02 -0.74
CA ALA A 57 -1.24 0.88 -1.11
C ALA A 57 0.00 0.81 -0.17
N PRO A 58 -0.14 0.67 1.17
CA PRO A 58 1.01 0.48 2.05
C PRO A 58 1.84 -0.79 1.77
N PHE A 59 1.23 -1.89 1.34
CA PHE A 59 1.94 -3.13 1.04
C PHE A 59 2.82 -3.01 -0.21
N LYS A 60 2.35 -2.27 -1.23
CA LYS A 60 3.16 -1.97 -2.43
C LYS A 60 4.39 -1.12 -2.08
N LEU A 61 4.22 -0.13 -1.21
CA LEU A 61 5.32 0.72 -0.72
C LEU A 61 6.31 -0.07 0.14
N PHE A 62 5.81 -0.96 1.00
CA PHE A 62 6.64 -1.87 1.79
C PHE A 62 7.48 -2.78 0.89
N LEU A 63 6.88 -3.40 -0.12
CA LEU A 63 7.60 -4.27 -1.05
C LEU A 63 8.66 -3.50 -1.85
N LEU A 64 8.35 -2.28 -2.28
CA LEU A 64 9.28 -1.42 -2.98
C LEU A 64 10.50 -1.08 -2.09
N GLY A 65 10.26 -0.70 -0.84
CA GLY A 65 11.31 -0.43 0.14
C GLY A 65 12.16 -1.66 0.45
N PHE A 66 11.52 -2.82 0.59
CA PHE A 66 12.20 -4.10 0.81
C PHE A 66 13.16 -4.42 -0.36
N ILE A 67 12.70 -4.33 -1.61
CA ILE A 67 13.54 -4.58 -2.79
C ILE A 67 14.71 -3.57 -2.84
N LEU A 68 14.45 -2.28 -2.59
CA LEU A 68 15.49 -1.25 -2.58
C LEU A 68 16.57 -1.53 -1.51
N MET A 69 16.18 -1.99 -0.33
CA MET A 69 17.11 -2.35 0.74
C MET A 69 18.04 -3.50 0.31
N PHE A 70 17.49 -4.54 -0.30
CA PHE A 70 18.30 -5.67 -0.79
C PHE A 70 19.27 -5.24 -1.90
N ILE A 71 18.82 -4.41 -2.83
CA ILE A 71 19.70 -3.85 -3.86
C ILE A 71 20.85 -3.07 -3.20
N GLY A 72 20.54 -2.21 -2.23
CA GLY A 72 21.56 -1.46 -1.49
C GLY A 72 22.56 -2.37 -0.77
N MET A 73 22.08 -3.43 -0.12
CA MET A 73 22.94 -4.41 0.57
C MET A 73 23.85 -5.15 -0.42
N ILE A 74 23.31 -5.61 -1.56
CA ILE A 74 24.09 -6.30 -2.58
C ILE A 74 25.16 -5.38 -3.14
N LEU A 75 24.84 -4.11 -3.42
CA LEU A 75 25.80 -3.13 -3.89
C LEU A 75 26.92 -2.88 -2.87
N MET A 76 26.59 -2.82 -1.57
CA MET A 76 27.59 -2.67 -0.50
C MET A 76 28.51 -3.89 -0.41
N VAL A 77 27.96 -5.11 -0.54
CA VAL A 77 28.76 -6.35 -0.55
C VAL A 77 29.68 -6.39 -1.77
N ILE A 78 29.16 -6.07 -2.96
CA ILE A 78 29.97 -5.98 -4.19
C ILE A 78 31.09 -4.96 -3.99
N ALA A 79 30.77 -3.76 -3.49
CA ALA A 79 31.77 -2.72 -3.25
C ALA A 79 32.85 -3.20 -2.26
N ALA A 80 32.46 -3.85 -1.16
CA ALA A 80 33.38 -4.38 -0.16
C ALA A 80 34.31 -5.47 -0.72
N VAL A 81 33.81 -6.32 -1.61
CA VAL A 81 34.60 -7.39 -2.23
C VAL A 81 35.58 -6.84 -3.26
N PHE A 82 35.15 -5.90 -4.10
CA PHE A 82 36.00 -5.36 -5.18
C PHE A 82 36.98 -4.28 -4.72
N PHE A 83 36.58 -3.42 -3.77
CA PHE A 83 37.39 -2.29 -3.30
C PHE A 83 38.02 -2.54 -1.91
N GLY A 84 37.77 -3.70 -1.31
CA GLY A 84 38.19 -4.03 0.05
C GLY A 84 37.35 -3.34 1.11
N VAL A 85 37.33 -3.91 2.32
CA VAL A 85 36.66 -3.29 3.47
C VAL A 85 37.62 -2.25 4.06
N PRO A 86 37.30 -0.94 4.04
CA PRO A 86 38.06 0.01 4.85
C PRO A 86 37.96 -0.42 6.31
N ALA A 87 39.09 -0.74 6.93
CA ALA A 87 39.18 -0.97 8.36
C ALA A 87 38.86 0.36 9.09
N GLY A 88 37.57 0.60 9.32
CA GLY A 88 37.07 1.79 9.97
C GLY A 88 36.06 1.42 11.03
N ALA A 89 36.52 1.37 12.28
CA ALA A 89 35.64 1.30 13.43
C ALA A 89 35.13 2.72 13.73
N GLY A 90 33.82 2.91 13.65
CA GLY A 90 33.17 4.15 14.03
C GLY A 90 31.95 3.84 14.87
N PHE A 91 31.77 4.58 15.96
CA PHE A 91 30.57 4.52 16.77
C PHE A 91 29.94 5.92 16.80
N VAL A 92 28.62 5.97 16.69
CA VAL A 92 27.84 7.21 16.74
C VAL A 92 27.01 7.16 18.02
N VAL A 93 27.31 8.03 18.96
CA VAL A 93 26.52 8.16 20.19
C VAL A 93 25.48 9.24 19.97
N PHE A 94 24.21 8.83 19.98
CA PHE A 94 23.09 9.76 19.86
C PHE A 94 22.51 10.05 21.24
N ILE A 95 22.85 11.22 21.81
CA ILE A 95 22.32 11.70 23.09
C ILE A 95 21.40 12.89 22.79
N PRO A 96 20.07 12.73 22.72
CA PRO A 96 19.19 13.90 22.67
C PRO A 96 19.34 14.72 23.97
N PRO A 97 19.50 16.07 23.96
CA PRO A 97 19.27 17.04 22.87
C PRO A 97 20.55 17.54 22.14
N LEU A 98 21.69 16.86 22.28
CA LEU A 98 22.96 17.28 21.68
C LEU A 98 23.08 16.79 20.22
N PRO A 99 23.85 17.50 19.37
CA PRO A 99 24.13 17.04 18.01
C PRO A 99 24.89 15.69 18.04
N PRO A 100 24.67 14.80 17.05
CA PRO A 100 25.36 13.51 16.99
C PRO A 100 26.87 13.72 16.91
N ILE A 101 27.59 13.27 17.94
CA ILE A 101 29.06 13.26 17.96
C ILE A 101 29.50 11.88 17.47
N GLY A 102 29.98 11.82 16.23
CA GLY A 102 30.54 10.62 15.63
C GLY A 102 32.06 10.68 15.60
N PHE A 103 32.73 9.69 16.20
CA PHE A 103 34.16 9.49 16.00
C PHE A 103 34.33 8.36 14.99
N GLY A 104 34.70 8.73 13.76
CA GLY A 104 35.06 7.78 12.71
C GLY A 104 36.57 7.75 12.54
N ALA A 105 37.21 6.63 12.84
CA ALA A 105 38.58 6.38 12.41
C ALA A 105 38.53 5.59 11.11
N GLY A 106 39.02 6.15 10.00
CA GLY A 106 39.03 5.47 8.70
C GLY A 106 39.15 6.43 7.52
N GLN A 107 39.62 5.94 6.38
CA GLN A 107 39.88 6.73 5.17
C GLN A 107 38.63 7.44 4.59
N TYR A 108 37.42 7.01 4.98
CA TYR A 108 36.16 7.61 4.56
C TYR A 108 35.45 8.40 5.66
N ALA A 109 36.10 8.63 6.82
CA ALA A 109 35.52 9.39 7.93
C ALA A 109 35.10 10.80 7.50
N PHE A 110 35.86 11.43 6.60
CA PHE A 110 35.51 12.73 6.03
C PHE A 110 34.15 12.71 5.30
N PHE A 111 33.93 11.72 4.42
CA PHE A 111 32.66 11.57 3.70
C PHE A 111 31.49 11.21 4.62
N ALA A 112 31.74 10.39 5.64
CA ALA A 112 30.73 10.02 6.64
C ALA A 112 30.30 11.22 7.48
N ILE A 113 31.23 12.08 7.89
CA ILE A 113 30.94 13.32 8.61
C ILE A 113 30.16 14.28 7.70
N LEU A 114 30.56 14.42 6.44
CA LEU A 114 29.85 15.27 5.47
C LEU A 114 28.39 14.82 5.28
N LEU A 115 28.15 13.51 5.15
CA LEU A 115 26.82 12.93 5.05
C LEU A 115 26.00 13.17 6.33
N ALA A 116 26.58 12.95 7.50
CA ALA A 116 25.92 13.16 8.79
C ALA A 116 25.48 14.63 8.97
N VAL A 117 26.33 15.58 8.57
CA VAL A 117 25.99 17.02 8.59
C VAL A 117 24.84 17.32 7.63
N ALA A 118 24.87 16.78 6.41
CA ALA A 118 23.81 16.99 5.43
C ALA A 118 22.45 16.45 5.95
N LEU A 119 22.44 15.25 6.54
CA LEU A 119 21.24 14.66 7.13
C LEU A 119 20.74 15.45 8.34
N ALA A 120 21.63 15.94 9.21
CA ALA A 120 21.26 16.78 10.34
C ALA A 120 20.58 18.09 9.88
N ILE A 121 21.09 18.73 8.82
CA ILE A 121 20.48 19.93 8.24
C ILE A 121 19.08 19.62 7.71
N VAL A 122 18.91 18.53 6.95
CA VAL A 122 17.60 18.12 6.43
C VAL A 122 16.62 17.83 7.56
N LEU A 123 17.05 17.13 8.62
CA LEU A 123 16.24 16.83 9.79
C LEU A 123 15.80 18.11 10.53
N ILE A 124 16.73 19.05 10.74
CA ILE A 124 16.44 20.33 11.39
C ILE A 124 15.45 21.13 10.55
N LEU A 125 15.67 21.24 9.22
CA LEU A 125 14.75 21.92 8.30
C LEU A 125 13.36 21.27 8.33
N PHE A 126 13.29 19.94 8.31
CA PHE A 126 12.04 19.20 8.39
C PHE A 126 11.31 19.46 9.72
N ILE A 127 12.01 19.46 10.86
CA ILE A 127 11.43 19.79 12.17
C ILE A 127 10.95 21.24 12.20
N MET A 128 11.72 22.19 11.64
CA MET A 128 11.30 23.60 11.58
C MET A 128 10.08 23.80 10.69
N LEU A 129 10.00 23.13 9.54
CA LEU A 129 8.82 23.18 8.67
C LEU A 129 7.59 22.59 9.36
N ARG A 130 7.73 21.43 10.01
CA ARG A 130 6.61 20.76 10.70
C ARG A 130 6.13 21.53 11.93
N ARG A 131 6.97 22.34 12.57
CA ARG A 131 6.56 23.23 13.68
C ARG A 131 5.82 24.49 13.22
N ARG A 132 5.84 24.81 11.91
CA ARG A 132 5.12 25.96 11.34
C ARG A 132 3.76 25.62 10.72
N THR A 133 3.46 24.34 10.49
CA THR A 133 2.13 23.83 10.09
C THR A 133 1.36 23.37 11.31
#